data_AF-A6LMU5-F1
#
_entry.id   AF-A6LMU5-F1
#
_cell.length_a   1.000
_cell.length_b   1.000
_cell.length_c   1.000
_cell.angle_alpha   90.00
_cell.angle_beta   90.00
_cell.angle_gamma   90.00
#
_symmetry.space_group_name_H-M   'P 1'
#
loop_
_entity.id
_entity.type
_entity.pdbx_description
1 polymer ?
#
loop_
_entity_poly.entity_id
_entity_poly.type
_entity_poly.pdbx_seq_one_letter_code
_entity_poly.pdbx_strand_id
1 'polypeptide(L)'
;MKKILLIFFLTLSLLMFSKTIHVSSDYIEPTDYKIKYEGNIVLKIDEDNLKLYTNKMVIEKTNNKWNSLTTEDNVKIIFENGIIEGDNLEYNIEVQSGILKNASLTIHDSKSSETIYIKCENLNFDLKDKTFEGTGKDKKITIIKGSIIAKAFKFNYNRAKGEIILEKNVDLKDDDKKIKLLAKKIIIFTETNNMKGENVQIEILVE
;
A
#
# COMPACT_ATOMS: atom_id res chain seq x y z
N MET A 1 -12.68 44.43 -40.97
CA MET A 1 -13.13 43.01 -40.99
C MET A 1 -12.24 42.23 -40.01
N LYS A 2 -12.52 42.22 -38.69
CA LYS A 2 -13.24 41.15 -37.97
C LYS A 2 -12.98 39.74 -38.51
N LYS A 3 -11.94 39.07 -37.98
CA LYS A 3 -11.82 37.60 -37.79
C LYS A 3 -10.90 37.42 -36.58
N ILE A 4 -11.42 37.42 -35.34
CA ILE A 4 -11.92 36.24 -34.61
C ILE A 4 -11.01 35.03 -34.83
N LEU A 5 -10.13 34.78 -33.85
CA LEU A 5 -9.55 33.48 -33.52
C LEU A 5 -8.87 33.60 -32.13
N LEU A 6 -9.54 34.00 -31.05
CA LEU A 6 -10.39 33.17 -30.19
C LEU A 6 -10.08 31.67 -30.17
N ILE A 7 -8.80 31.26 -30.19
CA ILE A 7 -8.40 29.88 -29.93
C ILE A 7 -7.08 29.89 -29.16
N PHE A 8 -7.15 30.04 -27.84
CA PHE A 8 -6.36 29.25 -26.88
C PHE A 8 -6.84 29.50 -25.45
N PHE A 9 -8.17 29.49 -25.24
CA PHE A 9 -8.69 29.20 -23.91
C PHE A 9 -8.56 27.69 -23.75
N LEU A 10 -7.32 27.23 -23.54
CA LEU A 10 -7.00 25.90 -23.06
C LEU A 10 -7.49 25.85 -21.62
N THR A 11 -8.81 25.86 -21.46
CA THR A 11 -9.45 25.35 -20.26
C THR A 11 -9.15 23.88 -20.29
N LEU A 12 -7.99 23.54 -19.72
CA LEU A 12 -7.76 22.26 -19.11
C LEU A 12 -8.85 22.17 -18.05
N SER A 13 -10.05 21.74 -18.48
CA SER A 13 -11.10 21.32 -17.59
C SER A 13 -10.46 20.16 -16.84
N LEU A 14 -9.90 20.46 -15.67
CA LEU A 14 -9.65 19.48 -14.64
C LEU A 14 -10.99 18.79 -14.47
N LEU A 15 -11.15 17.65 -15.12
CA LEU A 15 -12.29 16.77 -14.92
C LEU A 15 -12.18 16.39 -13.46
N MET A 16 -12.91 17.12 -12.63
CA MET A 16 -13.12 16.79 -11.23
C MET A 16 -14.00 15.55 -11.27
N PHE A 17 -13.37 14.38 -11.42
CA PHE A 17 -14.06 13.12 -11.27
C PHE A 17 -14.56 13.07 -9.82
N SER A 18 -15.86 13.26 -9.66
CA SER A 18 -16.53 13.04 -8.38
C SER A 18 -16.47 11.54 -8.12
N LYS A 19 -15.94 11.17 -6.95
CA LYS A 19 -16.00 9.80 -6.45
C LYS A 19 -17.21 9.63 -5.56
N THR A 20 -17.81 8.44 -5.58
CA THR A 20 -18.91 8.11 -4.67
C THR A 20 -18.43 7.11 -3.61
N ILE A 21 -18.62 7.46 -2.34
CA ILE A 21 -18.30 6.57 -1.22
C ILE A 21 -19.60 5.89 -0.77
N HIS A 22 -19.65 4.57 -0.90
CA HIS A 22 -20.76 3.76 -0.41
C HIS A 22 -20.39 3.15 0.93
N VAL A 23 -21.16 3.43 1.98
CA VAL A 23 -20.93 2.88 3.33
C VAL A 23 -22.17 2.14 3.82
N SER A 24 -21.96 0.93 4.34
CA SER A 24 -22.94 0.17 5.12
C SER A 24 -22.38 -0.04 6.52
N SER A 25 -23.22 0.10 7.54
CA SER A 25 -22.86 -0.11 8.96
C SER A 25 -24.12 -0.36 9.79
N ASP A 26 -23.92 -0.77 11.05
CA ASP A 26 -25.02 -0.91 12.01
C ASP A 26 -25.45 0.44 12.60
N TYR A 27 -24.50 1.39 12.73
CA TYR A 27 -24.73 2.72 13.28
C TYR A 27 -24.07 3.82 12.44
N ILE A 28 -24.69 5.00 12.41
CA ILE A 28 -24.17 6.22 11.78
C ILE A 28 -24.53 7.47 12.59
N GLU A 29 -23.55 8.37 12.75
CA GLU A 29 -23.72 9.69 13.39
C GLU A 29 -23.10 10.79 12.50
N PRO A 30 -23.89 11.40 11.61
CA PRO A 30 -23.42 12.46 10.73
C PRO A 30 -23.48 13.85 11.39
N THR A 31 -22.49 14.68 11.06
CA THR A 31 -22.42 16.13 11.34
C THR A 31 -21.97 16.86 10.09
N ASP A 32 -21.87 18.19 10.13
CA ASP A 32 -21.43 19.01 8.99
C ASP A 32 -20.00 18.69 8.50
N TYR A 33 -19.13 18.19 9.38
CA TYR A 33 -17.70 18.01 9.11
C TYR A 33 -17.18 16.60 9.38
N LYS A 34 -17.99 15.73 9.96
CA LYS A 34 -17.59 14.39 10.42
C LYS A 34 -18.76 13.43 10.34
N ILE A 35 -18.51 12.22 9.89
CA ILE A 35 -19.47 11.12 9.97
C ILE A 35 -18.79 9.96 10.69
N LYS A 36 -19.37 9.52 11.81
CA LYS A 36 -18.92 8.32 12.52
C LYS A 36 -19.78 7.14 12.11
N TYR A 37 -19.14 5.98 12.02
CA TYR A 37 -19.77 4.70 11.73
C TYR A 37 -19.27 3.67 12.74
N GLU A 38 -20.17 2.78 13.18
CA GLU A 38 -19.84 1.67 14.07
C GLU A 38 -20.60 0.39 13.65
N GLY A 39 -19.95 -0.76 13.87
CA GLY A 39 -20.53 -2.08 13.66
C GLY A 39 -20.56 -2.52 12.19
N ASN A 40 -19.94 -3.68 11.90
CA ASN A 40 -19.99 -4.38 10.61
C ASN A 40 -19.80 -3.46 9.39
N ILE A 41 -18.81 -2.56 9.45
CA ILE A 41 -18.66 -1.50 8.47
C ILE A 41 -18.09 -2.06 7.18
N VAL A 42 -18.76 -1.74 6.07
CA VAL A 42 -18.28 -2.01 4.71
C VAL A 42 -18.31 -0.72 3.92
N LEU A 43 -17.14 -0.25 3.50
CA LEU A 43 -16.98 0.88 2.60
C LEU A 43 -16.57 0.39 1.21
N LYS A 44 -17.12 1.01 0.16
CA LYS A 44 -16.74 0.81 -1.24
C LYS A 44 -16.55 2.14 -1.94
N ILE A 45 -15.50 2.23 -2.75
CA ILE A 45 -15.25 3.32 -3.69
C ILE A 45 -15.03 2.65 -5.04
N ASP A 46 -16.08 2.61 -5.87
CA ASP A 46 -16.09 1.82 -7.10
C ASP A 46 -15.08 2.37 -8.11
N GLU A 47 -14.89 3.68 -8.17
CA GLU A 47 -13.93 4.34 -9.05
C GLU A 47 -12.48 3.97 -8.74
N ASP A 48 -12.20 3.54 -7.50
CA ASP A 48 -10.88 3.12 -7.04
C ASP A 48 -10.72 1.59 -6.97
N ASN A 49 -11.78 0.82 -7.30
CA ASN A 49 -11.87 -0.63 -7.04
C ASN A 49 -11.48 -0.98 -5.59
N LEU A 50 -11.87 -0.14 -4.63
CA LEU A 50 -11.48 -0.27 -3.23
C LEU A 50 -12.67 -0.72 -2.38
N LYS A 51 -12.43 -1.72 -1.54
CA LYS A 51 -13.37 -2.15 -0.50
C LYS A 51 -12.67 -2.22 0.85
N LEU A 52 -13.25 -1.60 1.85
CA LEU A 52 -12.74 -1.58 3.22
C LEU A 52 -13.73 -2.22 4.18
N TYR A 53 -13.22 -3.00 5.12
CA TYR A 53 -13.96 -3.59 6.24
C TYR A 53 -13.30 -3.18 7.55
N THR A 54 -14.12 -2.83 8.54
CA THR A 54 -13.68 -2.52 9.92
C THR A 54 -14.90 -2.50 10.85
N ASN A 55 -14.69 -2.25 12.15
CA ASN A 55 -15.76 -2.08 13.13
C ASN A 55 -15.99 -0.63 13.54
N LYS A 56 -15.00 0.24 13.36
CA LYS A 56 -15.10 1.67 13.67
C LYS A 56 -14.46 2.49 12.56
N MET A 57 -15.18 3.49 12.08
CA MET A 57 -14.70 4.36 11.02
C MET A 57 -15.20 5.78 11.22
N VAL A 58 -14.34 6.74 10.91
CA VAL A 58 -14.70 8.14 10.84
C VAL A 58 -14.30 8.68 9.46
N ILE A 59 -15.21 9.40 8.81
CA ILE A 59 -14.90 10.18 7.61
C ILE A 59 -15.00 11.66 7.98
N GLU A 60 -13.98 12.45 7.65
CA GLU A 60 -13.90 13.88 7.97
C GLU A 60 -13.81 14.75 6.72
N LYS A 61 -14.38 15.94 6.83
CA LYS A 61 -14.47 16.95 5.77
C LYS A 61 -13.42 18.03 5.98
N THR A 62 -12.48 18.15 5.03
CA THR A 62 -11.48 19.22 5.00
C THR A 62 -11.63 20.02 3.72
N ASN A 63 -11.53 21.35 3.78
CA ASN A 63 -11.68 22.23 2.61
C ASN A 63 -12.95 21.94 1.79
N ASN A 64 -14.07 21.70 2.50
CA ASN A 64 -15.38 21.36 1.94
C ASN A 64 -15.43 20.03 1.13
N LYS A 65 -14.44 19.13 1.30
CA LYS A 65 -14.39 17.80 0.68
C LYS A 65 -14.28 16.71 1.74
N TRP A 66 -15.03 15.62 1.59
CA TRP A 66 -14.84 14.40 2.38
C TRP A 66 -13.58 13.69 1.89
N ASN A 67 -12.48 13.80 2.64
CA ASN A 67 -11.17 13.41 2.13
C ASN A 67 -10.34 12.57 3.10
N SER A 68 -10.65 12.61 4.40
CA SER A 68 -9.94 11.85 5.42
C SER A 68 -10.82 10.73 5.94
N LEU A 69 -10.23 9.55 6.08
CA LEU A 69 -10.84 8.37 6.66
C LEU A 69 -9.89 7.82 7.73
N THR A 70 -10.43 7.60 8.93
CA THR A 70 -9.71 6.90 10.00
C THR A 70 -10.49 5.70 10.47
N THR A 71 -9.79 4.64 10.86
CA THR A 71 -10.42 3.44 11.42
C THR A 71 -9.63 2.91 12.60
N GLU A 72 -10.33 2.20 13.48
CA GLU A 72 -9.76 1.50 14.62
C GLU A 72 -10.14 0.02 14.55
N ASP A 73 -9.15 -0.83 14.83
CA ASP A 73 -9.21 -2.28 14.95
C ASP A 73 -9.68 -3.05 13.68
N ASN A 74 -8.99 -4.14 13.37
CA ASN A 74 -9.40 -5.14 12.37
C ASN A 74 -9.73 -4.56 10.98
N VAL A 75 -8.85 -3.72 10.46
CA VAL A 75 -8.97 -3.14 9.13
C VAL A 75 -8.60 -4.18 8.08
N LYS A 76 -9.44 -4.31 7.05
CA LYS A 76 -9.13 -5.05 5.84
C LYS A 76 -9.47 -4.20 4.62
N ILE A 77 -8.48 -3.89 3.81
CA ILE A 77 -8.62 -3.18 2.54
C ILE A 77 -8.37 -4.18 1.41
N ILE A 78 -9.33 -4.33 0.51
CA ILE A 78 -9.19 -5.08 -0.73
C ILE A 78 -9.13 -4.07 -1.87
N PHE A 79 -8.13 -4.20 -2.71
CA PHE A 79 -7.93 -3.39 -3.91
C PHE A 79 -7.61 -4.31 -5.09
N GLU A 80 -7.54 -3.76 -6.30
CA GLU A 80 -7.42 -4.50 -7.56
C GLU A 80 -6.39 -5.66 -7.53
N ASN A 81 -5.27 -5.49 -6.84
CA ASN A 81 -4.13 -6.41 -6.92
C ASN A 81 -3.68 -6.98 -5.56
N GLY A 82 -4.50 -6.85 -4.53
CA GLY A 82 -4.07 -7.30 -3.21
C GLY A 82 -5.00 -6.97 -2.07
N ILE A 83 -4.50 -7.30 -0.88
CA ILE A 83 -5.18 -7.12 0.39
C ILE A 83 -4.19 -6.49 1.37
N ILE A 84 -4.62 -5.46 2.08
CA ILE A 84 -3.93 -4.87 3.23
C ILE A 84 -4.77 -5.15 4.47
N GLU A 85 -4.17 -5.65 5.55
CA GLU A 85 -4.83 -5.91 6.83
C GLU A 85 -4.03 -5.32 8.00
N GLY A 86 -4.69 -4.82 9.05
CA GLY A 86 -4.02 -4.20 10.21
C GLY A 86 -4.99 -3.56 11.19
N ASP A 87 -4.50 -2.67 12.06
CA ASP A 87 -5.31 -2.18 13.20
C ASP A 87 -5.79 -0.73 13.03
N ASN A 88 -4.90 0.21 12.73
CA ASN A 88 -5.22 1.65 12.73
C ASN A 88 -4.88 2.26 11.39
N LEU A 89 -5.91 2.65 10.64
CA LEU A 89 -5.77 3.26 9.33
C LEU A 89 -5.97 4.77 9.43
N GLU A 90 -5.06 5.50 8.80
CA GLU A 90 -5.28 6.88 8.36
C GLU A 90 -5.21 6.88 6.83
N TYR A 91 -6.27 7.30 6.15
CA TYR A 91 -6.37 7.22 4.69
C TYR A 91 -6.90 8.51 4.08
N ASN A 92 -6.24 8.97 3.02
CA ASN A 92 -6.67 10.08 2.21
C ASN A 92 -7.37 9.56 0.93
N ILE A 93 -8.66 9.80 0.84
CA ILE A 93 -9.54 9.33 -0.25
C ILE A 93 -9.20 9.99 -1.60
N GLU A 94 -8.75 11.26 -1.56
CA GLU A 94 -8.47 12.03 -2.77
C GLU A 94 -7.21 11.51 -3.49
N VAL A 95 -6.13 11.29 -2.74
CA VAL A 95 -4.85 10.83 -3.29
C VAL A 95 -4.65 9.31 -3.22
N GLN A 96 -5.54 8.58 -2.55
CA GLN A 96 -5.49 7.13 -2.38
C GLN A 96 -4.25 6.63 -1.64
N SER A 97 -3.81 7.40 -0.65
CA SER A 97 -2.68 7.06 0.19
C SER A 97 -3.08 6.92 1.65
N GLY A 98 -2.39 6.04 2.36
CA GLY A 98 -2.69 5.82 3.77
C GLY A 98 -1.54 5.21 4.55
N ILE A 99 -1.73 5.21 5.86
CA ILE A 99 -0.81 4.65 6.85
C ILE A 99 -1.60 3.64 7.67
N LEU A 100 -1.09 2.40 7.75
CA LEU A 100 -1.67 1.33 8.54
C LEU A 100 -0.67 0.80 9.57
N LYS A 101 -1.13 0.63 10.81
CA LYS A 101 -0.35 0.02 11.89
C LYS A 101 -0.54 -1.50 11.95
N ASN A 102 0.51 -2.21 12.39
CA ASN A 102 0.57 -3.67 12.52
C ASN A 102 0.13 -4.37 11.22
N ALA A 103 0.61 -3.84 10.10
CA ALA A 103 0.09 -4.17 8.80
C ALA A 103 0.64 -5.49 8.26
N SER A 104 -0.21 -6.18 7.51
CA SER A 104 0.16 -7.20 6.55
C SER A 104 -0.34 -6.81 5.17
N LEU A 105 0.44 -7.15 4.15
CA LEU A 105 0.17 -6.83 2.76
C LEU A 105 0.38 -8.09 1.93
N THR A 106 -0.65 -8.47 1.17
CA THR A 106 -0.62 -9.56 0.20
C THR A 106 -0.83 -8.97 -1.18
N ILE A 107 0.11 -9.19 -2.10
CA ILE A 107 0.05 -8.66 -3.46
C ILE A 107 0.18 -9.78 -4.50
N HIS A 108 -0.71 -9.74 -5.47
CA HIS A 108 -0.58 -10.46 -6.74
C HIS A 108 0.03 -9.50 -7.77
N ASP A 109 1.34 -9.58 -7.95
CA ASP A 109 2.07 -8.75 -8.92
C ASP A 109 1.91 -9.34 -10.31
N SER A 110 1.42 -8.58 -11.28
CA SER A 110 1.26 -9.06 -12.66
C SER A 110 2.58 -9.40 -13.33
N LYS A 111 3.69 -8.84 -12.83
CA LYS A 111 5.04 -9.17 -13.30
C LYS A 111 5.60 -10.42 -12.63
N SER A 112 4.97 -10.93 -11.56
CA SER A 112 5.48 -12.06 -10.80
C SER A 112 4.58 -13.28 -10.92
N SER A 113 5.18 -14.45 -11.00
CA SER A 113 4.47 -15.72 -10.86
C SER A 113 4.09 -16.04 -9.41
N GLU A 114 4.62 -15.28 -8.44
CA GLU A 114 4.50 -15.57 -7.02
C GLU A 114 3.76 -14.45 -6.29
N THR A 115 3.01 -14.84 -5.25
CA THR A 115 2.38 -13.87 -4.35
C THR A 115 3.42 -13.30 -3.39
N ILE A 116 3.41 -11.98 -3.22
CA ILE A 116 4.30 -11.27 -2.31
C ILE A 116 3.55 -11.03 -1.01
N TYR A 117 4.11 -11.50 0.10
CA TYR A 117 3.58 -11.28 1.44
C TYR A 117 4.54 -10.41 2.24
N ILE A 118 4.03 -9.36 2.87
CA ILE A 118 4.81 -8.43 3.69
C ILE A 118 4.12 -8.24 5.04
N LYS A 119 4.90 -8.23 6.11
CA LYS A 119 4.42 -7.92 7.47
C LYS A 119 5.34 -6.88 8.12
N CYS A 120 4.76 -5.75 8.56
CA CYS A 120 5.49 -4.64 9.16
C CYS A 120 4.69 -3.96 10.29
N GLU A 121 5.37 -3.18 11.13
CA GLU A 121 4.72 -2.39 12.18
C GLU A 121 3.99 -1.17 11.61
N ASN A 122 4.55 -0.56 10.57
CA ASN A 122 3.98 0.58 9.87
C ASN A 122 4.06 0.34 8.37
N LEU A 123 2.93 0.46 7.69
CA LEU A 123 2.83 0.44 6.23
C LEU A 123 2.30 1.79 5.76
N ASN A 124 3.09 2.51 4.98
CA ASN A 124 2.60 3.59 4.13
C ASN A 124 2.32 3.01 2.75
N PHE A 125 1.20 3.36 2.15
CA PHE A 125 0.84 2.91 0.82
C PHE A 125 0.26 4.04 0.00
N ASP A 126 0.47 3.98 -1.31
CA ASP A 126 -0.18 4.81 -2.31
C ASP A 126 -0.70 3.86 -3.41
N LEU A 127 -2.02 3.70 -3.48
CA LEU A 127 -2.64 2.77 -4.41
C LEU A 127 -2.63 3.30 -5.85
N LYS A 128 -2.62 4.63 -6.01
CA LYS A 128 -2.58 5.28 -7.32
C LYS A 128 -1.21 5.12 -7.96
N ASP A 129 -0.15 5.43 -7.21
CA ASP A 129 1.24 5.31 -7.66
C ASP A 129 1.80 3.88 -7.49
N LYS A 130 1.02 2.98 -6.87
CA LYS A 130 1.33 1.56 -6.65
C LYS A 130 2.64 1.38 -5.87
N THR A 131 2.79 2.17 -4.81
CA THR A 131 3.97 2.15 -3.94
C THR A 131 3.60 1.76 -2.52
N PHE A 132 4.50 1.02 -1.89
CA PHE A 132 4.34 0.54 -0.52
C PHE A 132 5.66 0.70 0.21
N GLU A 133 5.62 1.28 1.40
CA GLU A 133 6.81 1.48 2.22
C GLU A 133 6.52 1.05 3.64
N GLY A 134 7.50 0.44 4.30
CA GLY A 134 7.34 0.13 5.70
C GLY A 134 8.61 0.26 6.50
N THR A 135 8.41 0.48 7.78
CA THR A 135 9.45 0.60 8.79
C THR A 135 9.15 -0.31 9.96
N GLY A 136 10.21 -0.96 10.43
CA GLY A 136 10.25 -1.64 11.72
C GLY A 136 11.08 -0.80 12.68
N LYS A 137 10.53 -0.49 13.85
CA LYS A 137 11.26 0.19 14.92
C LYS A 137 11.97 -0.84 15.80
N ASP A 138 11.21 -1.81 16.30
CA ASP A 138 11.71 -2.80 17.25
C ASP A 138 11.78 -4.21 16.64
N LYS A 139 10.96 -4.47 15.60
CA LYS A 139 10.95 -5.74 14.88
C LYS A 139 11.30 -5.55 13.41
N LYS A 140 12.09 -6.48 12.87
CA LYS A 140 12.32 -6.53 11.42
C LYS A 140 11.01 -6.84 10.69
N ILE A 141 10.79 -6.12 9.61
CA ILE A 141 9.78 -6.40 8.59
C ILE A 141 10.09 -7.76 7.99
N THR A 142 9.08 -8.56 7.71
CA THR A 142 9.24 -9.83 7.00
C THR A 142 8.63 -9.72 5.62
N ILE A 143 9.37 -10.14 4.59
CA ILE A 143 8.92 -10.25 3.21
C ILE A 143 9.10 -11.70 2.77
N ILE A 144 8.06 -12.29 2.20
CA ILE A 144 8.06 -13.64 1.65
C ILE A 144 7.60 -13.57 0.20
N LYS A 145 8.36 -14.19 -0.69
CA LYS A 145 8.03 -14.34 -2.10
C LYS A 145 8.66 -15.63 -2.62
N GLY A 146 7.83 -16.64 -2.88
CA GLY A 146 8.34 -17.94 -3.30
C GLY A 146 9.28 -18.58 -2.28
N SER A 147 10.46 -18.97 -2.76
CA SER A 147 11.58 -19.47 -1.94
C SER A 147 12.28 -18.38 -1.11
N ILE A 148 12.02 -17.11 -1.40
CA ILE A 148 12.72 -15.97 -0.79
C ILE A 148 12.02 -15.56 0.51
N ILE A 149 12.77 -15.58 1.61
CA ILE A 149 12.37 -15.02 2.89
C ILE A 149 13.38 -13.96 3.27
N ALA A 150 12.93 -12.72 3.40
CA ALA A 150 13.79 -11.59 3.72
C ALA A 150 13.27 -10.81 4.93
N LYS A 151 14.21 -10.27 5.71
CA LYS A 151 13.95 -9.46 6.90
C LYS A 151 14.81 -8.21 6.89
N ALA A 152 14.20 -7.05 7.15
CA ALA A 152 14.89 -5.77 7.19
C ALA A 152 14.16 -4.76 8.10
N PHE A 153 14.79 -3.65 8.49
CA PHE A 153 14.09 -2.60 9.24
C PHE A 153 13.38 -1.57 8.35
N LYS A 154 13.63 -1.58 7.04
CA LYS A 154 12.93 -0.73 6.09
C LYS A 154 12.74 -1.47 4.76
N PHE A 155 11.57 -1.29 4.16
CA PHE A 155 11.37 -1.66 2.76
C PHE A 155 10.68 -0.54 1.97
N ASN A 156 10.91 -0.55 0.66
CA ASN A 156 10.11 0.15 -0.34
C ASN A 156 9.82 -0.83 -1.47
N TYR A 157 8.56 -0.98 -1.84
CA TYR A 157 8.14 -1.75 -2.99
C TYR A 157 7.46 -0.82 -4.00
N ASN A 158 8.07 -0.72 -5.18
CA ASN A 158 7.50 -0.04 -6.32
C ASN A 158 7.00 -1.09 -7.31
N ARG A 159 5.68 -1.29 -7.36
CA ARG A 159 5.08 -2.32 -8.22
C ARG A 159 5.18 -1.99 -9.71
N ALA A 160 5.12 -0.70 -10.07
CA ALA A 160 5.30 -0.28 -11.47
C ALA A 160 6.69 -0.66 -12.01
N LYS A 161 7.72 -0.56 -11.17
CA LYS A 161 9.09 -1.00 -11.48
C LYS A 161 9.30 -2.50 -11.29
N GLY A 162 8.56 -3.14 -10.38
CA GLY A 162 8.78 -4.54 -10.02
C GLY A 162 10.01 -4.71 -9.12
N GLU A 163 10.22 -3.76 -8.20
CA GLU A 163 11.42 -3.70 -7.36
C GLU A 163 11.04 -3.61 -5.89
N ILE A 164 11.52 -4.57 -5.09
CA ILE A 164 11.46 -4.52 -3.62
C ILE A 164 12.85 -4.17 -3.11
N ILE A 165 12.97 -3.01 -2.49
CA ILE A 165 14.20 -2.51 -1.88
C ILE A 165 14.12 -2.74 -0.38
N LEU A 166 15.11 -3.42 0.17
CA LEU A 166 15.29 -3.71 1.59
C LEU A 166 16.50 -2.95 2.10
N GLU A 167 16.36 -2.29 3.25
CA GLU A 167 17.43 -1.48 3.85
C GLU A 167 17.50 -1.67 5.37
N LYS A 168 18.64 -1.31 5.96
CA LYS A 168 18.92 -1.34 7.40
C LYS A 168 18.87 -2.77 7.96
N ASN A 169 20.02 -3.44 7.92
CA ASN A 169 20.24 -4.80 8.45
C ASN A 169 19.34 -5.85 7.78
N VAL A 170 19.63 -6.08 6.50
CA VAL A 170 18.93 -7.08 5.68
C VAL A 170 19.49 -8.46 5.99
N ASP A 171 18.59 -9.40 6.25
CA ASP A 171 18.83 -10.84 6.37
C ASP A 171 17.91 -11.54 5.38
N LEU A 172 18.45 -12.32 4.45
CA LEU A 172 17.67 -12.98 3.41
C LEU A 172 18.14 -14.42 3.23
N LYS A 173 17.17 -15.30 3.00
CA LYS A 173 17.35 -16.68 2.59
C LYS A 173 16.61 -16.91 1.27
N ASP A 174 17.24 -17.60 0.34
CA ASP A 174 16.63 -18.07 -0.90
C ASP A 174 16.89 -19.58 -1.01
N ASP A 175 15.84 -20.37 -0.79
CA ASP A 175 15.94 -21.83 -0.71
C ASP A 175 16.21 -22.50 -2.07
N ASP A 176 15.72 -21.91 -3.16
CA ASP A 176 15.94 -22.43 -4.51
C ASP A 176 17.40 -22.24 -4.94
N LYS A 177 17.99 -21.10 -4.56
CA LYS A 177 19.40 -20.80 -4.82
C LYS A 177 20.34 -21.34 -3.75
N LYS A 178 19.79 -21.88 -2.64
CA LYS A 178 20.55 -22.39 -1.49
C LYS A 178 21.54 -21.36 -0.93
N ILE A 179 21.11 -20.09 -0.86
CA ILE A 179 21.91 -18.98 -0.33
C ILE A 179 21.26 -18.36 0.90
N LYS A 180 22.13 -17.86 1.81
CA LYS A 180 21.77 -16.90 2.84
C LYS A 180 22.65 -15.68 2.70
N LEU A 181 22.11 -14.50 2.96
CA LEU A 181 22.86 -13.26 2.88
C LEU A 181 22.50 -12.29 4.00
N LEU A 182 23.53 -11.58 4.45
CA LEU A 182 23.42 -10.39 5.29
C LEU A 182 23.89 -9.19 4.46
N ALA A 183 23.14 -8.09 4.48
CA ALA A 183 23.48 -6.93 3.68
C ALA A 183 23.04 -5.61 4.31
N LYS A 184 23.67 -4.51 3.87
CA LYS A 184 23.16 -3.16 4.19
C LYS A 184 21.89 -2.85 3.41
N LYS A 185 21.86 -3.26 2.13
CA LYS A 185 20.76 -3.04 1.20
C LYS A 185 20.68 -4.17 0.18
N ILE A 186 19.45 -4.57 -0.15
CA ILE A 186 19.14 -5.53 -1.21
C ILE A 186 18.02 -4.97 -2.07
N ILE A 187 18.10 -5.20 -3.38
CA ILE A 187 17.03 -4.98 -4.34
C ILE A 187 16.65 -6.35 -4.89
N ILE A 188 15.38 -6.72 -4.77
CA ILE A 188 14.78 -7.94 -5.34
C ILE A 188 13.92 -7.51 -6.53
N PHE A 189 14.17 -8.11 -7.70
CA PHE A 189 13.34 -7.90 -8.89
C PHE A 189 12.19 -8.92 -8.93
N THR A 190 10.95 -8.44 -8.89
CA THR A 190 9.77 -9.31 -8.69
C THR A 190 9.49 -10.26 -9.85
N GLU A 191 9.93 -9.90 -11.06
CA GLU A 191 9.75 -10.70 -12.27
C GLU A 191 10.67 -11.91 -12.35
N THR A 192 11.93 -11.76 -11.92
CA THR A 192 12.98 -12.76 -12.17
C THR A 192 13.56 -13.39 -10.91
N ASN A 193 13.17 -12.92 -9.72
CA ASN A 193 13.80 -13.28 -8.45
C ASN A 193 15.30 -12.95 -8.39
N ASN A 194 15.82 -12.16 -9.33
CA ASN A 194 17.20 -11.70 -9.28
C ASN A 194 17.38 -10.66 -8.17
N MET A 195 18.61 -10.57 -7.65
CA MET A 195 18.93 -9.70 -6.53
C MET A 195 20.21 -8.91 -6.80
N LYS A 196 20.25 -7.68 -6.28
CA LYS A 196 21.46 -6.84 -6.20
C LYS A 196 21.64 -6.42 -4.75
N GLY A 197 22.87 -6.49 -4.25
CA GLY A 197 23.18 -6.16 -2.86
C GLY A 197 24.37 -5.24 -2.69
N GLU A 198 24.37 -4.47 -1.61
CA GLU A 198 25.45 -3.58 -1.20
C GLU A 198 25.95 -3.98 0.21
N ASN A 199 27.27 -4.06 0.39
CA ASN A 199 27.94 -4.52 1.62
C ASN A 199 27.39 -5.88 2.09
N VAL A 200 27.68 -6.93 1.32
CA VAL A 200 27.07 -8.26 1.43
C VAL A 200 28.04 -9.25 2.06
N GLN A 201 27.52 -10.06 2.99
CA GLN A 201 28.11 -11.33 3.40
C GLN A 201 27.18 -12.44 2.91
N ILE A 202 27.74 -13.47 2.26
CA ILE A 202 26.96 -14.54 1.64
C ILE A 202 27.45 -15.91 2.13
N GLU A 203 26.52 -16.78 2.43
CA GLU A 203 26.71 -18.21 2.68
C GLU A 203 26.05 -18.97 1.52
N ILE A 204 26.79 -19.88 0.89
CA ILE A 204 26.32 -20.71 -0.22
C ILE A 204 26.45 -22.16 0.23
N LEU A 205 25.35 -22.91 0.20
CA LEU A 205 25.40 -24.35 0.45
C LEU A 205 25.73 -25.07 -0.86
N VAL A 206 26.84 -25.80 -0.85
CA VAL A 206 27.27 -26.65 -1.96
C VAL A 206 26.85 -28.08 -1.63
N GLU A 207 26.05 -28.69 -2.50
CA GLU A 207 25.72 -30.12 -2.50
C GLU A 207 26.43 -30.83 -3.66
#